data_AF-A0A3B8ITB9-F1
#
_entry.id   AF-A0A3B8ITB9-F1
#
_cell.length_a   1.000
_cell.length_b   1.000
_cell.length_c   1.000
_cell.angle_alpha   90.00
_cell.angle_beta   90.00
_cell.angle_gamma   90.00
#
_symmetry.space_group_name_H-M   'P 1'
#
loop_
_entity.id
_entity.type
_entity.pdbx_description
1 polymer ?
#
loop_
_entity_poly.entity_id
_entity_poly.type
_entity_poly.pdbx_seq_one_letter_code
_entity_poly.pdbx_strand_id
1 'polypeptide(L)'
;MQITRTTLRLLQFGTLQTLLMALYHFLLPYQFQWASAMPTGAPTLRWALFALNHYFSFTLLLLTIPLLTTLFKKRTTPRPLSTILLTLFWAFSGTYQLIEPMTLPTSLLWLSYLLAGLAWTNALILAWGARRLVREINRHQAITGQHTTLIVG
;
A
#
# COMPACT_ATOMS: atom_id res chain seq x y z
N MET A 1 -17.41 -18.55 -2.23
CA MET A 1 -17.60 -17.13 -2.59
C MET A 1 -16.94 -16.86 -3.95
N GLN A 2 -17.68 -16.35 -4.94
CA GLN A 2 -17.13 -15.98 -6.24
C GLN A 2 -16.98 -14.45 -6.31
N ILE A 3 -15.74 -13.97 -6.37
CA ILE A 3 -15.42 -12.55 -6.56
C ILE A 3 -15.47 -12.21 -8.03
N THR A 4 -16.00 -11.04 -8.38
CA THR A 4 -16.05 -10.62 -9.79
C THR A 4 -14.63 -10.42 -10.35
N ARG A 5 -14.41 -10.77 -11.63
CA ARG A 5 -13.10 -10.62 -12.29
C ARG A 5 -12.55 -9.19 -12.19
N THR A 6 -13.44 -8.20 -12.26
CA THR A 6 -13.06 -6.78 -12.14
C THR A 6 -12.57 -6.45 -10.73
N THR A 7 -13.29 -6.87 -9.67
CA THR A 7 -12.82 -6.68 -8.28
C THR A 7 -11.46 -7.34 -8.07
N LEU A 8 -11.30 -8.57 -8.55
CA LEU A 8 -10.03 -9.30 -8.44
C LEU A 8 -8.87 -8.54 -9.10
N ARG A 9 -9.06 -8.09 -10.34
CA ARG A 9 -8.03 -7.36 -11.10
C ARG A 9 -7.65 -6.03 -10.44
N LEU A 10 -8.63 -5.26 -9.96
CA LEU A 10 -8.38 -4.01 -9.25
C LEU A 10 -7.52 -4.24 -8.00
N LEU A 11 -7.90 -5.23 -7.19
CA LEU A 11 -7.18 -5.59 -5.98
C LEU A 11 -5.77 -6.11 -6.29
N GLN A 12 -5.61 -6.97 -7.31
CA GLN A 12 -4.31 -7.48 -7.74
C GLN A 12 -3.40 -6.35 -8.17
N PHE A 13 -3.89 -5.46 -9.03
CA PHE A 13 -3.13 -4.33 -9.55
C PHE A 13 -2.68 -3.39 -8.43
N GLY A 14 -3.60 -2.96 -7.56
CA GLY A 14 -3.24 -2.04 -6.48
C GLY A 14 -2.34 -2.67 -5.41
N THR A 15 -2.52 -3.95 -5.12
CA THR A 15 -1.63 -4.70 -4.22
C THR A 15 -0.23 -4.88 -4.83
N LEU A 16 -0.14 -5.15 -6.14
CA LEU A 16 1.14 -5.27 -6.83
C LEU A 16 1.90 -3.94 -6.85
N GLN A 17 1.22 -2.81 -7.11
CA GLN A 17 1.85 -1.49 -6.99
C GLN A 17 2.40 -1.24 -5.58
N THR A 18 1.65 -1.65 -4.55
CA THR A 18 2.09 -1.52 -3.15
C THR A 18 3.32 -2.39 -2.88
N LEU A 19 3.35 -3.62 -3.40
CA LEU A 19 4.52 -4.50 -3.28
C LEU A 19 5.76 -3.88 -3.93
N LEU A 20 5.63 -3.37 -5.16
CA LEU A 20 6.73 -2.70 -5.87
C LEU A 20 7.20 -1.45 -5.11
N MET A 21 6.26 -0.67 -4.57
CA MET A 21 6.58 0.51 -3.78
C MET A 21 7.32 0.14 -2.48
N ALA A 22 6.91 -0.92 -1.79
CA ALA A 22 7.59 -1.42 -0.60
C ALA A 22 9.03 -1.88 -0.90
N LEU A 23 9.24 -2.60 -2.02
CA LEU A 23 10.57 -2.99 -2.47
C LEU A 23 11.42 -1.77 -2.83
N TYR A 24 10.84 -0.78 -3.50
CA TYR A 24 11.52 0.46 -3.85
C TYR A 24 11.96 1.27 -2.62
N HIS A 25 11.17 1.26 -1.54
CA HIS A 25 11.54 1.97 -0.31
C HIS A 25 12.82 1.44 0.34
N PHE A 26 13.17 0.15 0.20
CA PHE A 26 14.47 -0.35 0.65
C PHE A 26 15.65 0.29 -0.10
N LEU A 27 15.44 0.76 -1.33
CA LEU A 27 16.47 1.36 -2.17
C LEU A 27 16.60 2.88 -1.96
N LEU A 28 15.55 3.54 -1.47
CA LEU A 28 15.52 5.00 -1.27
C LEU A 28 16.72 5.55 -0.49
N PRO A 29 17.12 4.96 0.67
CA PRO A 29 18.23 5.52 1.44
C PRO A 29 19.56 5.56 0.66
N TYR A 30 19.75 4.60 -0.24
CA TYR A 30 20.94 4.48 -1.07
C TYR A 30 20.86 5.38 -2.30
N GLN A 31 19.72 5.37 -3.00
CA GLN A 31 19.50 6.20 -4.19
C GLN A 31 19.64 7.70 -3.86
N PHE A 32 19.11 8.13 -2.72
CA PHE A 32 19.14 9.53 -2.29
C PHE A 32 20.28 9.84 -1.31
N GLN A 33 21.21 8.89 -1.12
CA GLN A 33 22.39 9.06 -0.29
C GLN A 33 22.09 9.65 1.10
N TRP A 34 21.04 9.18 1.79
CA TRP A 34 20.59 9.78 3.05
C TRP A 34 21.70 9.89 4.11
N ALA A 35 22.66 8.96 4.09
CA ALA A 35 23.79 8.97 5.00
C ALA A 35 24.73 10.18 4.81
N SER A 36 24.90 10.69 3.59
CA SER A 36 25.75 11.86 3.31
C SER A 36 25.02 13.18 3.55
N ALA A 37 23.68 13.17 3.50
CA ALA A 37 22.87 14.35 3.78
C ALA A 37 22.70 14.67 5.28
N MET A 38 23.15 13.78 6.17
CA MET A 38 23.03 13.96 7.62
C MET A 38 24.21 14.72 8.23
N PRO A 39 23.97 15.58 9.25
CA PRO A 39 25.05 16.24 9.98
C PRO A 39 26.07 15.26 10.55
N THR A 40 27.35 15.63 10.47
CA THR A 40 28.43 14.87 11.08
C THR A 40 28.23 14.82 12.60
N GLY A 41 28.29 13.63 13.20
CA GLY A 41 28.09 13.45 14.65
C GLY A 41 26.69 13.03 15.10
N ALA A 42 25.77 12.71 14.19
CA ALA A 42 24.42 12.21 14.52
C ALA A 42 24.18 10.71 14.15
N PRO A 43 25.03 9.76 14.61
CA PRO A 43 24.93 8.35 14.20
C PRO A 43 23.60 7.70 14.60
N THR A 44 23.03 8.06 15.76
CA THR A 44 21.74 7.55 16.22
C THR A 44 20.59 8.00 15.34
N LEU A 45 20.60 9.25 14.88
CA LEU A 45 19.58 9.77 13.97
C LEU A 45 19.63 9.08 12.61
N ARG A 46 20.85 8.88 12.08
CA ARG A 46 21.07 8.11 10.85
C ARG A 46 20.54 6.68 11.00
N TRP A 47 20.87 6.00 12.09
CA TRP A 47 20.36 4.66 12.36
C TRP A 47 18.82 4.64 12.43
N ALA A 48 18.23 5.57 13.18
CA ALA A 48 16.78 5.64 13.37
C ALA A 48 16.03 5.89 12.05
N LEU A 49 16.54 6.78 11.19
CA LEU A 49 15.94 7.05 9.88
C LEU A 49 15.95 5.81 8.98
N PHE A 50 17.09 5.11 8.93
CA PHE A 50 17.21 3.87 8.15
C PHE A 50 16.31 2.78 8.71
N ALA A 51 16.30 2.58 10.02
CA ALA A 51 15.46 1.59 10.70
C ALA A 51 13.97 1.86 10.45
N LEU A 52 13.52 3.12 10.58
CA LEU A 52 12.14 3.52 10.33
C LEU A 52 11.71 3.20 8.90
N ASN A 53 12.55 3.52 7.90
CA ASN A 53 12.27 3.19 6.51
C ASN A 53 12.23 1.67 6.25
N HIS A 54 13.14 0.89 6.86
CA HIS A 54 13.15 -0.57 6.72
C HIS A 54 11.94 -1.22 7.39
N TYR A 55 11.58 -0.79 8.59
CA TYR A 55 10.39 -1.30 9.30
C TYR A 55 9.12 -0.97 8.53
N PHE A 56 8.99 0.27 8.06
CA PHE A 56 7.86 0.68 7.21
C PHE A 56 7.75 -0.20 5.95
N SER A 57 8.86 -0.40 5.23
CA SER A 57 8.91 -1.21 4.02
C SER A 57 8.54 -2.67 4.32
N PHE A 58 9.09 -3.22 5.40
CA PHE A 58 8.81 -4.59 5.83
C PHE A 58 7.34 -4.77 6.25
N THR A 59 6.75 -3.82 6.97
CA THR A 59 5.32 -3.83 7.31
C THR A 59 4.44 -3.82 6.06
N LEU A 60 4.79 -3.05 5.03
CA LEU A 60 4.08 -3.09 3.76
C LEU A 60 4.21 -4.46 3.07
N LEU A 61 5.37 -5.12 3.13
CA LEU A 61 5.54 -6.49 2.63
C LEU A 61 4.64 -7.49 3.37
N LEU A 62 4.55 -7.37 4.70
CA LEU A 62 3.68 -8.23 5.53
C LEU A 62 2.20 -8.07 5.21
N LEU A 63 1.77 -6.88 4.78
CA LEU A 63 0.38 -6.65 4.35
C LEU A 63 0.15 -7.12 2.91
N THR A 64 1.11 -6.89 2.02
CA THR A 64 0.93 -7.11 0.58
C THR A 64 1.12 -8.57 0.17
N ILE A 65 2.12 -9.28 0.69
CA ILE A 65 2.43 -10.65 0.27
C ILE A 65 1.27 -11.62 0.58
N PRO A 66 0.70 -11.66 1.80
CA PRO A 66 -0.44 -12.53 2.09
C PRO A 66 -1.67 -12.16 1.27
N LEU A 67 -1.96 -10.87 1.13
CA LEU A 67 -3.09 -10.39 0.34
C LEU A 67 -2.93 -10.83 -1.13
N LEU A 68 -1.79 -10.57 -1.74
CA LEU A 68 -1.51 -10.95 -3.11
C LEU A 68 -1.61 -12.47 -3.32
N THR A 69 -1.06 -13.24 -2.38
CA THR A 69 -1.19 -14.71 -2.36
C THR A 69 -2.65 -15.16 -2.36
N THR A 70 -3.50 -14.53 -1.54
CA THR A 70 -4.95 -14.84 -1.54
C THR A 70 -5.65 -14.41 -2.83
N LEU A 71 -5.24 -13.30 -3.44
CA LEU A 71 -5.81 -12.81 -4.70
C LEU A 71 -5.42 -13.68 -5.90
N PHE A 72 -4.29 -14.39 -5.86
CA PHE A 72 -3.92 -15.34 -6.92
C PHE A 72 -4.41 -16.77 -6.66
N LYS A 73 -4.61 -17.16 -5.40
CA LYS A 73 -5.15 -18.48 -5.04
C LYS A 73 -6.68 -18.45 -5.06
N LYS A 74 -7.28 -19.17 -6.02
CA LYS A 74 -8.75 -19.28 -6.23
C LYS A 74 -9.57 -19.83 -5.03
N ARG A 75 -8.94 -20.22 -3.92
CA ARG A 75 -9.59 -20.96 -2.82
C ARG A 75 -9.72 -20.18 -1.51
N THR A 76 -9.14 -18.99 -1.41
CA THR A 76 -9.19 -18.20 -0.16
C THR A 76 -9.91 -16.88 -0.37
N THR A 77 -10.79 -16.53 0.56
CA THR A 77 -11.42 -15.21 0.58
C THR A 77 -10.34 -14.17 0.90
N PRO A 78 -10.18 -13.11 0.08
CA PRO A 78 -9.23 -12.04 0.35
C PRO A 78 -9.55 -11.36 1.67
N ARG A 79 -8.51 -10.98 2.43
CA ARG A 79 -8.66 -10.33 3.73
C ARG A 79 -9.08 -8.86 3.53
N PRO A 80 -10.33 -8.46 3.86
CA PRO A 80 -10.80 -7.09 3.62
C PRO A 80 -10.01 -6.06 4.44
N LEU A 81 -9.55 -6.43 5.65
CA LEU A 81 -8.74 -5.57 6.50
C LEU A 81 -7.44 -5.12 5.82
N SER A 82 -6.69 -6.05 5.21
CA SER A 82 -5.45 -5.72 4.50
C SER A 82 -5.71 -4.72 3.37
N THR A 83 -6.77 -4.93 2.59
CA THR A 83 -7.15 -3.98 1.52
C THR A 83 -7.50 -2.60 2.06
N ILE A 84 -8.23 -2.53 3.18
CA ILE A 84 -8.58 -1.26 3.84
C ILE A 84 -7.32 -0.55 4.34
N LEU A 85 -6.42 -1.26 5.02
CA LEU A 85 -5.16 -0.71 5.49
C LEU A 85 -4.30 -0.17 4.35
N LEU A 86 -4.21 -0.90 3.22
CA LEU A 86 -3.48 -0.42 2.04
C LEU A 86 -4.17 0.81 1.42
N THR A 87 -5.50 0.86 1.41
CA THR A 87 -6.25 2.04 0.94
C THR A 87 -5.91 3.27 1.78
N LEU A 88 -5.96 3.13 3.11
CA LEU A 88 -5.64 4.21 4.04
C LEU A 88 -4.19 4.65 3.91
N PHE A 89 -3.27 3.70 3.78
CA PHE A 89 -1.86 3.96 3.52
C PHE A 89 -1.67 4.85 2.29
N TRP A 90 -2.27 4.49 1.15
CA TRP A 90 -2.12 5.27 -0.07
C TRP A 90 -2.81 6.63 -0.02
N ALA A 91 -3.98 6.73 0.62
CA ALA A 91 -4.65 8.01 0.83
C ALA A 91 -3.83 8.96 1.73
N PHE A 92 -3.28 8.42 2.81
CA PHE A 92 -2.37 9.16 3.70
C PHE A 92 -1.11 9.60 2.94
N SER A 93 -0.48 8.68 2.21
CA SER A 93 0.72 8.96 1.42
C SER A 93 0.48 10.04 0.35
N GLY A 94 -0.65 9.98 -0.37
CA GLY A 94 -1.02 11.00 -1.35
C GLY A 94 -1.29 12.36 -0.72
N THR A 95 -1.96 12.38 0.45
CA THR A 95 -2.19 13.62 1.20
C THR A 95 -0.88 14.22 1.70
N TYR A 96 -0.01 13.39 2.28
CA TYR A 96 1.30 13.82 2.76
C TYR A 96 2.14 14.43 1.64
N GLN A 97 2.19 13.79 0.46
CA GLN A 97 2.96 14.30 -0.68
C GLN A 97 2.40 15.61 -1.28
N LEU A 98 1.14 15.96 -1.01
CA LEU A 98 0.60 17.27 -1.39
C LEU A 98 1.01 18.36 -0.40
N ILE A 99 1.16 18.02 0.88
CA ILE A 99 1.58 18.96 1.94
C ILE A 99 3.10 19.15 1.88
N GLU A 100 3.84 18.05 1.80
CA GLU A 100 5.31 17.96 1.77
C GLU A 100 5.75 17.29 0.46
N PRO A 101 5.66 17.99 -0.68
CA PRO A 101 6.08 17.44 -1.96
C PRO A 101 7.58 17.19 -1.96
N MET A 102 7.98 16.10 -2.62
CA MET A 102 9.38 15.75 -2.75
C MET A 102 10.16 16.90 -3.41
N THR A 103 11.22 17.36 -2.74
CA THR A 103 12.09 18.42 -3.24
C THR A 103 12.95 17.87 -4.38
N LEU A 104 12.57 18.21 -5.60
CA LEU A 104 13.27 17.84 -6.83
C LEU A 104 13.77 19.09 -7.56
N PRO A 105 14.79 18.98 -8.43
CA PRO A 105 15.20 20.08 -9.31
C PRO A 105 14.01 20.63 -10.10
N THR A 106 14.05 21.91 -10.47
CA THR A 106 12.94 22.59 -11.17
C THR A 106 12.49 21.87 -12.45
N SER A 107 13.43 21.26 -13.17
CA SER A 107 13.16 20.45 -14.37
C SER A 107 12.36 19.17 -14.11
N LEU A 108 12.32 18.69 -12.86
CA LEU A 108 11.69 17.45 -12.42
C LEU A 108 10.53 17.66 -11.43
N LEU A 109 10.13 18.91 -11.15
CA LEU A 109 9.05 19.21 -10.20
C LEU A 109 7.70 18.56 -10.57
N TRP A 110 7.46 18.35 -11.86
CA TRP A 110 6.27 17.63 -12.34
C TRP A 110 6.18 16.20 -11.77
N LEU A 111 7.33 15.58 -11.46
CA LEU A 111 7.39 14.24 -10.89
C LEU A 111 6.83 14.22 -9.46
N SER A 112 7.01 15.28 -8.68
CA SER A 112 6.43 15.38 -7.33
C SER A 112 4.90 15.31 -7.35
N TYR A 113 4.26 15.99 -8.33
CA TYR A 113 2.82 15.89 -8.54
C TYR A 113 2.40 14.53 -9.10
N LEU A 114 3.21 13.93 -9.97
CA LEU A 114 2.94 12.59 -10.51
C LEU A 114 2.95 11.53 -9.39
N LEU A 115 3.88 11.62 -8.43
CA LEU A 115 3.97 10.69 -7.31
C LEU A 115 2.75 10.80 -6.39
N ALA A 116 2.32 12.02 -6.06
CA ALA A 116 1.08 12.25 -5.31
C ALA A 116 -0.16 11.74 -6.09
N GLY A 117 -0.21 11.99 -7.39
CA GLY A 117 -1.27 11.50 -8.27
C GLY A 117 -1.33 9.97 -8.36
N LEU A 118 -0.17 9.31 -8.43
CA LEU A 118 -0.05 7.85 -8.38
C LEU A 118 -0.62 7.32 -7.06
N ALA A 119 -0.27 7.97 -5.95
CA ALA A 119 -0.73 7.55 -4.63
C ALA A 119 -2.26 7.62 -4.50
N TRP A 120 -2.86 8.74 -4.91
CA TRP A 120 -4.31 8.89 -4.93
C TRP A 120 -4.99 7.90 -5.89
N THR A 121 -4.43 7.70 -7.08
CA THR A 121 -4.94 6.75 -8.05
C THR A 121 -4.98 5.34 -7.46
N ASN A 122 -3.90 4.92 -6.79
CA ASN A 122 -3.87 3.60 -6.18
C ASN A 122 -4.80 3.47 -4.97
N ALA A 123 -4.94 4.55 -4.17
CA ALA A 123 -5.93 4.61 -3.10
C ALA A 123 -7.36 4.40 -3.66
N LEU A 124 -7.70 5.04 -4.77
CA LEU A 124 -9.02 4.90 -5.40
C LEU A 124 -9.25 3.50 -5.95
N ILE A 125 -8.24 2.88 -6.58
CA ILE A 125 -8.31 1.51 -7.08
C ILE A 125 -8.60 0.54 -5.93
N LEU A 126 -7.84 0.63 -4.84
CA LEU A 126 -8.00 -0.21 -3.66
C LEU A 126 -9.32 0.07 -2.94
N ALA A 127 -9.73 1.33 -2.80
CA ALA A 127 -11.02 1.71 -2.20
C ALA A 127 -12.19 1.13 -2.99
N TRP A 128 -12.15 1.18 -4.31
CA TRP A 128 -13.20 0.62 -5.15
C TRP A 128 -13.22 -0.92 -5.05
N GLY A 129 -12.06 -1.55 -5.12
CA GLY A 129 -11.91 -2.99 -4.91
C GLY A 129 -12.44 -3.43 -3.54
N ALA A 130 -12.08 -2.72 -2.46
CA ALA A 130 -12.54 -2.97 -1.09
C ALA A 130 -14.05 -2.85 -0.96
N ARG A 131 -14.65 -1.75 -1.46
CA ARG A 131 -16.09 -1.54 -1.43
C ARG A 131 -16.84 -2.67 -2.13
N ARG A 132 -16.34 -3.16 -3.26
CA ARG A 132 -16.94 -4.30 -3.97
C ARG A 132 -16.77 -5.60 -3.20
N LEU A 133 -15.57 -5.86 -2.68
CA LEU A 133 -15.28 -7.05 -1.87
C LEU A 133 -16.20 -7.15 -0.65
N VAL A 134 -16.37 -6.06 0.11
CA VAL A 134 -17.25 -6.03 1.29
C VAL A 134 -18.71 -6.29 0.90
N ARG A 135 -19.20 -5.69 -0.20
CA ARG A 135 -20.56 -5.95 -0.70
C ARG A 135 -20.74 -7.41 -1.11
N GLU A 136 -19.76 -8.00 -1.78
CA GLU A 136 -19.79 -9.40 -2.22
C GLU A 136 -19.78 -10.36 -1.01
N ILE A 137 -18.99 -10.06 0.03
CA ILE A 137 -19.00 -10.80 1.31
C ILE A 137 -20.39 -10.71 1.94
N ASN A 138 -20.92 -9.51 2.15
CA ASN A 138 -22.23 -9.31 2.80
C ASN A 138 -23.37 -10.01 2.02
N ARG A 139 -23.33 -9.98 0.69
CA ARG A 139 -24.30 -10.72 -0.16
C ARG A 139 -24.19 -12.23 0.03
N HIS A 140 -22.98 -12.78 0.07
CA HIS A 140 -22.79 -14.22 0.33
C HIS A 140 -23.32 -14.60 1.71
N GLN A 141 -23.02 -13.81 2.74
CA GLN A 141 -23.51 -14.06 4.12
C GLN A 141 -25.04 -14.02 4.21
N ALA A 142 -25.69 -13.07 3.53
CA ALA A 142 -27.15 -12.97 3.49
C ALA A 142 -27.81 -14.20 2.82
N ILE A 143 -27.13 -14.83 1.86
CA ILE A 143 -27.63 -16.03 1.16
C ILE A 143 -27.36 -17.30 1.99
N THR A 144 -26.20 -17.41 2.63
CA THR A 144 -25.78 -18.66 3.29
C THR A 144 -26.12 -18.71 4.78
N GLY A 145 -26.51 -17.59 5.40
CA GLY A 145 -26.74 -17.48 6.84
C GLY A 145 -25.46 -17.62 7.70
N GLN A 146 -24.29 -17.76 7.07
CA GLN A 146 -23.01 -17.87 7.77
C GLN A 146 -22.39 -16.48 7.94
N HIS A 147 -22.33 -15.97 9.17
CA HIS A 147 -21.53 -14.79 9.49
C HIS A 147 -20.05 -15.14 9.41
N THR A 148 -19.37 -14.69 8.36
CA THR A 148 -17.91 -14.62 8.36
C THR A 148 -17.55 -13.42 9.21
N THR A 149 -17.13 -13.65 10.45
CA THR A 149 -16.51 -12.63 11.27
C THR A 149 -15.37 -12.01 10.44
N LEU A 150 -15.22 -10.68 10.47
CA LEU A 150 -14.02 -10.02 9.97
C LEU A 150 -12.86 -10.45 10.89
N ILE A 151 -12.36 -11.67 10.72
CA ILE A 151 -11.32 -12.23 11.58
C ILE A 151 -10.04 -11.46 11.25
N VAL A 152 -9.71 -10.57 12.18
CA VAL A 152 -8.36 -10.07 12.41
C VAL A 152 -7.52 -11.30 12.75
N GLY A 153 -6.73 -11.75 11.79
CA GLY A 153 -5.78 -12.86 11.92
C GLY A 153 -4.77 -12.79 10.79
#